data_AF-A0A7C1NPN6-F1
#
_entry.id   AF-A0A7C1NPN6-F1
#
_cell.length_a   1.000
_cell.length_b   1.000
_cell.length_c   1.000
_cell.angle_alpha   90.00
_cell.angle_beta   90.00
_cell.angle_gamma   90.00
#
_symmetry.space_group_name_H-M   'P 1'
#
loop_
_entity.id
_entity.type
_entity.pdbx_description
1 polymer ?
#
loop_
_entity_poly.entity_id
_entity_poly.type
_entity_poly.pdbx_seq_one_letter_code
_entity_poly.pdbx_strand_id
1 'polypeptide(L)'
;MGLSEHDRKILWAKAGNRCSYRYGHDICDEELVLLDNREDVLVGEECHIVGEKLGSARYIADFSERDTYSNRILLCRKHHKVIDDNERTYTIKKLRTMKKEREKSISERIERKEIKPIVIKDSVFRTVVKNADEAIGMEVNEPAQLSNVKSELIADNVRKATGFSTNQGLTSIITTCSNCNRTFPLACTGPPPSRAICPHCEKENIIDTR
;
A
#
# COMPACT_ATOMS: atom_id res chain seq x y z
N MET A 1 33.29 14.05 5.14
CA MET A 1 32.94 13.07 6.20
C MET A 1 31.71 12.31 5.69
N GLY A 2 31.26 11.24 6.33
CA GLY A 2 30.00 10.62 5.93
C GLY A 2 28.79 11.41 6.44
N LEU A 3 27.61 11.17 5.87
CA LEU A 3 26.35 11.54 6.51
C LEU A 3 26.29 10.94 7.93
N SER A 4 25.91 11.74 8.92
CA SER A 4 25.80 11.27 10.31
C SER A 4 24.69 10.20 10.45
N GLU A 5 24.80 9.33 11.46
CA GLU A 5 23.76 8.33 11.76
C GLU A 5 22.39 8.95 12.04
N HIS A 6 22.37 10.11 12.71
CA HIS A 6 21.15 10.88 12.96
C HIS A 6 20.48 11.29 11.64
N ASP A 7 21.25 11.91 10.75
CA ASP A 7 20.74 12.43 9.48
C ASP A 7 20.39 11.31 8.49
N ARG A 8 21.13 10.21 8.51
CA ARG A 8 20.83 8.98 7.78
C ARG A 8 19.46 8.44 8.16
N LYS A 9 19.18 8.28 9.46
CA LYS A 9 17.87 7.83 9.93
C LYS A 9 16.74 8.75 9.48
N ILE A 10 16.94 10.07 9.56
CA ILE A 10 15.94 11.04 9.08
C ILE A 10 15.73 10.91 7.57
N LEU A 11 16.80 10.81 6.78
CA LEU A 11 16.73 10.67 5.32
C LEU A 11 15.91 9.44 4.92
N TRP A 12 16.28 8.27 5.43
CA TRP A 12 15.63 7.01 5.10
C TRP A 12 14.18 6.96 5.58
N ALA A 13 13.90 7.44 6.80
CA ALA A 13 12.55 7.47 7.36
C ALA A 13 11.62 8.39 6.56
N LYS A 14 12.06 9.60 6.22
CA LYS A 14 11.24 10.55 5.45
C LYS A 14 11.09 10.16 3.98
N ALA A 15 12.08 9.48 3.41
CA ALA A 15 11.97 8.91 2.06
C ALA A 15 11.11 7.63 2.01
N GLY A 16 10.85 7.00 3.17
CA GLY A 16 9.94 5.88 3.30
C GLY A 16 10.39 4.60 2.59
N ASN A 17 11.70 4.31 2.59
CA ASN A 17 12.31 3.18 1.86
C ASN A 17 12.06 3.20 0.33
N ARG A 18 11.89 4.38 -0.27
CA ARG A 18 11.55 4.51 -1.69
C ARG A 18 12.42 5.54 -2.41
N CYS A 19 12.74 5.27 -3.67
CA CYS A 19 13.52 6.20 -4.52
C CYS A 19 12.87 7.59 -4.62
N SER A 20 13.62 8.66 -4.45
CA SER A 20 13.07 10.03 -4.47
C SER A 20 12.84 10.60 -5.87
N TYR A 21 13.24 9.89 -6.93
CA TYR A 21 13.19 10.41 -8.31
C TYR A 21 11.76 10.69 -8.80
N ARG A 22 11.52 11.93 -9.25
CA ARG A 22 10.27 12.40 -9.86
C ARG A 22 10.61 13.47 -10.90
N TYR A 23 10.50 13.15 -12.18
CA TYR A 23 10.79 14.13 -13.23
C TYR A 23 9.96 13.88 -14.48
N GLY A 24 9.22 14.90 -14.91
CA GLY A 24 8.30 14.76 -16.04
C GLY A 24 7.19 13.76 -15.71
N HIS A 25 7.02 12.75 -16.56
CA HIS A 25 6.05 11.66 -16.37
C HIS A 25 6.64 10.43 -15.67
N ASP A 26 7.93 10.45 -15.33
CA ASP A 26 8.62 9.34 -14.69
C ASP A 26 8.71 9.56 -13.18
N ILE A 27 8.09 8.66 -12.42
CA ILE A 27 8.05 8.65 -10.97
C ILE A 27 8.52 7.26 -10.52
N CYS A 28 9.67 7.20 -9.85
CA CYS A 28 10.22 5.95 -9.38
C CYS A 28 9.75 5.69 -7.94
N ASP A 29 9.14 4.51 -7.71
CA ASP A 29 8.74 4.04 -6.37
C ASP A 29 9.41 2.71 -5.98
N GLU A 30 10.58 2.44 -6.57
CA GLU A 30 11.40 1.27 -6.23
C GLU A 30 11.76 1.25 -4.75
N GLU A 31 11.72 0.04 -4.17
CA GLU A 31 12.13 -0.21 -2.80
C GLU A 31 13.66 -0.23 -2.69
N LEU A 32 14.19 0.31 -1.60
CA LEU A 32 15.63 0.53 -1.45
C LEU A 32 16.30 -0.37 -0.40
N VAL A 33 15.49 -1.08 0.37
CA VAL A 33 15.86 -2.22 1.21
C VAL A 33 15.01 -3.40 0.73
N LEU A 34 15.65 -4.41 0.15
CA LEU A 34 14.99 -5.58 -0.41
C LEU A 34 15.20 -6.78 0.52
N LEU A 35 14.20 -7.66 0.62
CA LEU A 35 14.39 -8.96 1.24
C LEU A 35 14.90 -9.95 0.17
N ASP A 36 16.15 -10.37 0.27
CA ASP A 36 16.76 -11.37 -0.61
C ASP A 36 17.30 -12.53 0.22
N ASN A 37 16.87 -13.76 -0.08
CA ASN A 37 17.27 -14.97 0.65
C ASN A 37 17.19 -14.88 2.19
N ARG A 38 16.20 -14.15 2.72
CA ARG A 38 15.97 -13.87 4.15
C ARG A 38 16.93 -12.84 4.78
N GLU A 39 17.69 -12.11 3.98
CA GLU A 39 18.54 -11.01 4.41
C GLU A 39 18.05 -9.68 3.83
N ASP A 40 18.19 -8.60 4.60
CA ASP A 40 17.90 -7.26 4.13
C ASP A 40 19.08 -6.73 3.30
N VAL A 41 18.82 -6.42 2.02
CA VAL A 41 19.81 -5.93 1.07
C VAL A 41 19.56 -4.46 0.75
N LEU A 42 20.57 -3.62 1.03
CA LEU A 42 20.53 -2.18 0.76
C LEU A 42 20.91 -1.88 -0.70
N VAL A 43 19.93 -1.45 -1.50
CA VAL A 43 20.11 -1.08 -2.92
C VAL A 43 19.95 0.42 -3.19
N GLY A 44 19.56 1.19 -2.18
CA GLY A 44 19.51 2.66 -2.25
C GLY A 44 20.83 3.36 -1.95
N GLU A 45 20.92 4.61 -2.43
CA GLU A 45 22.11 5.46 -2.30
C GLU A 45 21.76 6.84 -1.72
N GLU A 46 22.60 7.29 -0.80
CA GLU A 46 22.48 8.56 -0.07
C GLU A 46 23.15 9.71 -0.84
N CYS A 47 22.51 10.13 -1.93
CA CYS A 47 23.12 10.97 -2.94
C CYS A 47 23.22 12.43 -2.48
N HIS A 48 24.30 13.11 -2.86
CA HIS A 48 24.46 14.55 -2.67
C HIS A 48 23.62 15.35 -3.67
N ILE A 49 22.88 16.35 -3.19
CA ILE A 49 22.22 17.34 -4.04
C ILE A 49 23.26 18.32 -4.60
N VAL A 50 24.10 18.88 -3.72
CA VAL A 50 25.30 19.68 -4.04
C VAL A 50 26.52 18.79 -3.87
N GLY A 51 27.31 18.62 -4.92
CA GLY A 51 28.40 17.64 -5.01
C GLY A 51 29.43 17.69 -3.88
N GLU A 52 30.00 16.53 -3.57
CA GLU A 52 30.92 16.36 -2.42
C GLU A 52 32.26 17.07 -2.61
N LYS A 53 32.81 17.04 -3.81
CA LYS A 53 34.18 17.49 -4.07
C LYS A 53 34.28 18.20 -5.40
N LEU A 54 35.38 18.92 -5.58
CA LEU A 54 35.68 19.58 -6.85
C LEU A 54 35.64 18.53 -7.98
N GLY A 55 34.89 18.84 -9.04
CA GLY A 55 34.65 17.94 -10.17
C GLY A 55 33.42 17.03 -10.03
N SER A 56 32.76 16.98 -8.87
CA SER A 56 31.44 16.34 -8.74
C SER A 56 30.34 17.20 -9.36
N ALA A 57 29.27 16.54 -9.82
CA ALA A 57 28.09 17.21 -10.34
C ALA A 57 27.55 18.25 -9.36
N ARG A 58 27.26 19.46 -9.86
CA ARG A 58 26.70 20.57 -9.07
C ARG A 58 27.57 21.00 -7.87
N TYR A 59 28.88 20.80 -7.91
CA TYR A 59 29.77 21.23 -6.82
C TYR A 59 29.74 22.75 -6.63
N ILE A 60 29.71 23.18 -5.36
CA ILE A 60 29.88 24.57 -4.93
C ILE A 60 31.02 24.57 -3.90
N ALA A 61 31.98 25.48 -4.08
CA ALA A 61 33.20 25.55 -3.27
C ALA A 61 32.88 25.77 -1.78
N ASP A 62 32.21 26.89 -1.46
CA ASP A 62 31.95 27.34 -0.10
C ASP A 62 30.64 26.80 0.49
N PHE A 63 30.27 25.56 0.14
CA PHE A 63 29.05 24.93 0.64
C PHE A 63 29.31 24.17 1.96
N SER A 64 28.86 24.75 3.07
CA SER A 64 29.11 24.26 4.43
C SER A 64 28.25 23.05 4.84
N GLU A 65 27.04 22.91 4.29
CA GLU A 65 26.08 21.84 4.64
C GLU A 65 26.33 20.54 3.84
N ARG A 66 27.58 20.20 3.58
CA ARG A 66 27.90 19.17 2.58
C ARG A 66 27.41 17.77 2.95
N ASP A 67 27.59 17.39 4.21
CA ASP A 67 27.29 16.06 4.75
C ASP A 67 26.10 16.07 5.71
N THR A 68 25.08 16.88 5.41
CA THR A 68 23.86 17.01 6.20
C THR A 68 22.65 16.39 5.49
N TYR A 69 21.60 16.07 6.25
CA TYR A 69 20.32 15.62 5.70
C TYR A 69 19.72 16.60 4.66
N SER A 70 19.91 17.92 4.85
CA SER A 70 19.38 18.95 3.93
C SER A 70 19.99 18.85 2.53
N ASN A 71 21.22 18.35 2.42
CA ASN A 71 21.92 18.16 1.16
C ASN A 71 21.84 16.72 0.60
N ARG A 72 21.00 15.86 1.18
CA ARG A 72 20.88 14.45 0.76
C ARG A 72 19.52 14.13 0.15
N ILE A 73 19.54 13.34 -0.91
CA ILE A 73 18.36 12.75 -1.54
C ILE A 73 18.58 11.24 -1.67
N LEU A 74 17.55 10.46 -1.32
CA LEU A 74 17.64 9.00 -1.37
C LEU A 74 17.19 8.49 -2.75
N LEU A 75 18.02 7.74 -3.46
CA LEU A 75 17.76 7.29 -4.84
C LEU A 75 18.13 5.81 -5.01
N CYS A 76 17.55 5.14 -6.01
CA CYS A 76 18.10 3.86 -6.47
C CYS A 76 19.32 4.10 -7.36
N ARG A 77 20.17 3.07 -7.53
CA ARG A 77 21.41 3.14 -8.33
C ARG A 77 21.21 3.67 -9.75
N LYS A 78 20.11 3.25 -10.40
CA LYS A 78 19.76 3.72 -11.75
C LYS A 78 19.57 5.23 -11.79
N HIS A 79 18.74 5.76 -10.90
CA HIS A 79 18.40 7.19 -10.91
C HIS A 79 19.51 8.08 -10.35
N HIS A 80 20.34 7.56 -9.43
CA HIS A 80 21.56 8.24 -9.03
C HIS A 80 22.46 8.49 -10.24
N LYS A 81 22.76 7.44 -11.02
CA LYS A 81 23.57 7.56 -12.23
C LYS A 81 22.97 8.52 -13.26
N VAL A 82 21.66 8.43 -13.52
CA VAL A 82 20.96 9.33 -14.45
C VAL A 82 21.10 10.80 -14.02
N ILE A 83 20.97 11.09 -12.72
CA ILE A 83 21.05 12.45 -12.19
C ILE A 83 22.46 13.02 -12.27
N ASP A 84 23.48 12.21 -11.98
CA ASP A 84 24.87 12.63 -11.99
C ASP A 84 25.40 12.85 -13.40
N ASP A 85 25.02 11.99 -14.35
CA ASP A 85 25.41 12.14 -15.76
C ASP A 85 24.70 13.33 -16.46
N ASN A 86 23.67 13.93 -15.84
CA ASN A 86 22.83 14.97 -16.46
C ASN A 86 22.63 16.22 -15.57
N GLU A 87 23.71 16.78 -15.02
CA GLU A 87 23.63 17.91 -14.06
C GLU A 87 22.91 19.17 -14.58
N ARG A 88 22.94 19.43 -15.90
CA ARG A 88 22.23 20.55 -16.52
C ARG A 88 20.71 20.39 -16.41
N THR A 89 20.24 19.15 -16.55
CA THR A 89 18.82 18.80 -16.44
C THR A 89 18.41 18.75 -14.98
N TYR A 90 19.19 18.09 -14.13
CA TYR A 90 18.89 17.87 -12.71
C TYR A 90 19.60 18.89 -11.84
N THR A 91 19.12 20.14 -11.88
CA THR A 91 19.66 21.23 -11.07
C THR A 91 19.40 21.01 -9.57
N ILE A 92 20.19 21.69 -8.72
CA ILE A 92 20.00 21.71 -7.25
C ILE A 92 18.54 21.98 -6.88
N LYS A 93 17.90 22.95 -7.54
CA LYS A 93 16.49 23.31 -7.29
C LYS A 93 15.56 22.13 -7.57
N LYS A 94 15.74 21.43 -8.69
CA LYS A 94 14.91 20.27 -9.05
C LYS A 94 15.09 19.13 -8.05
N LEU A 95 16.32 18.81 -7.67
CA LEU A 95 16.58 17.74 -6.69
C LEU A 95 15.97 18.06 -5.32
N ARG A 96 16.06 19.32 -4.87
CA ARG A 96 15.37 19.77 -3.64
C ARG A 96 13.84 19.63 -3.76
N THR A 97 13.26 19.95 -4.91
CA THR A 97 11.83 19.72 -5.18
C THR A 97 11.48 18.24 -5.12
N MET A 98 12.23 17.37 -5.80
CA MET A 98 12.00 15.91 -5.80
C MET A 98 12.03 15.31 -4.39
N LYS A 99 13.04 15.70 -3.59
CA LYS A 99 13.15 15.34 -2.17
C LYS A 99 11.90 15.79 -1.41
N LYS A 100 11.51 17.06 -1.52
CA LYS A 100 10.35 17.60 -0.81
C LYS A 100 9.05 16.89 -1.20
N GLU A 101 8.84 16.61 -2.48
CA GLU A 101 7.66 15.89 -2.97
C GLU A 101 7.63 14.44 -2.48
N ARG A 102 8.79 13.76 -2.41
CA ARG A 102 8.89 12.41 -1.84
C ARG A 102 8.45 12.41 -0.39
N GLU A 103 9.07 13.26 0.40
CA GLU A 103 8.83 13.30 1.84
C GLU A 103 7.40 13.74 2.15
N LYS A 104 6.84 14.67 1.35
CA LYS A 104 5.42 15.03 1.44
C LYS A 104 4.53 13.83 1.11
N SER A 105 4.78 13.11 0.01
CA SER A 105 4.01 11.93 -0.37
C SER A 105 4.02 10.85 0.72
N ILE A 106 5.17 10.63 1.36
CA ILE A 106 5.30 9.70 2.48
C ILE A 106 4.58 10.22 3.72
N SER A 107 4.78 11.49 4.11
CA SER A 107 4.07 12.10 5.25
C SER A 107 2.57 11.99 5.07
N GLU A 108 2.06 12.36 3.91
CA GLU A 108 0.65 12.23 3.60
C GLU A 108 0.19 10.76 3.58
N ARG A 109 0.99 9.80 3.11
CA ARG A 109 0.66 8.37 3.17
C ARG A 109 0.61 7.85 4.61
N ILE A 110 1.49 8.35 5.47
CA ILE A 110 1.54 8.02 6.89
C ILE A 110 0.38 8.69 7.64
N GLU A 111 0.06 9.94 7.33
CA GLU A 111 -1.11 10.66 7.83
C GLU A 111 -2.41 10.00 7.34
N ARG A 112 -2.41 9.50 6.10
CA ARG A 112 -3.45 8.63 5.52
C ARG A 112 -3.47 7.21 6.09
N LYS A 113 -2.74 6.89 7.19
CA LYS A 113 -2.89 5.61 7.94
C LYS A 113 -4.24 5.48 8.68
N GLU A 114 -5.31 5.93 8.05
CA GLU A 114 -6.56 5.18 7.99
C GLU A 114 -6.98 5.12 6.52
N ILE A 115 -6.63 4.05 5.79
CA ILE A 115 -7.53 3.61 4.73
C ILE A 115 -8.75 3.11 5.50
N LYS A 116 -9.68 4.03 5.80
CA LYS A 116 -10.93 3.64 6.42
C LYS A 116 -11.53 2.60 5.48
N PRO A 117 -11.81 1.38 5.98
CA PRO A 117 -12.42 0.38 5.12
C PRO A 117 -13.69 1.00 4.55
N ILE A 118 -13.97 0.72 3.27
CA ILE A 118 -15.27 1.09 2.71
C ILE A 118 -16.33 0.40 3.57
N VAL A 119 -17.14 1.17 4.28
CA VAL A 119 -18.19 0.64 5.14
C VAL A 119 -19.47 0.52 4.32
N ILE A 120 -19.88 -0.71 4.04
CA ILE A 120 -21.16 -1.01 3.39
C ILE A 120 -22.07 -1.63 4.45
N LYS A 121 -23.18 -0.94 4.76
CA LYS A 121 -24.13 -1.32 5.81
C LYS A 121 -25.54 -1.43 5.25
N ASP A 122 -26.28 -2.41 5.76
CA ASP A 122 -27.73 -2.54 5.54
C ASP A 122 -28.13 -2.42 4.06
N SER A 123 -27.35 -3.08 3.20
CA SER A 123 -27.43 -2.94 1.74
C SER A 123 -27.78 -4.27 1.07
N VAL A 124 -28.54 -4.20 -0.02
CA VAL A 124 -28.89 -5.36 -0.84
C VAL A 124 -28.43 -5.11 -2.27
N PHE A 125 -27.50 -5.94 -2.73
CA PHE A 125 -27.05 -5.98 -4.12
C PHE A 125 -27.77 -7.12 -4.82
N ARG A 126 -28.50 -6.83 -5.90
CA ARG A 126 -29.07 -7.86 -6.77
C ARG A 126 -28.56 -7.64 -8.19
N THR A 127 -27.79 -8.60 -8.67
CA THR A 127 -27.19 -8.58 -10.00
C THR A 127 -27.82 -9.67 -10.85
N VAL A 128 -28.35 -9.30 -12.01
CA VAL A 128 -28.92 -10.25 -12.98
C VAL A 128 -28.11 -10.18 -14.26
N VAL A 129 -27.52 -11.29 -14.67
CA VAL A 129 -26.72 -11.39 -15.89
C VAL A 129 -27.33 -12.46 -16.79
N LYS A 130 -27.52 -12.14 -18.07
CA LYS A 130 -28.03 -13.08 -19.08
C LYS A 130 -27.11 -13.11 -20.29
N ASN A 131 -26.90 -14.29 -20.86
CA ASN A 131 -26.19 -14.49 -22.13
C ASN A 131 -24.80 -13.84 -22.16
N ALA A 132 -23.95 -14.17 -21.18
CA ALA A 132 -22.62 -13.58 -21.05
C ALA A 132 -21.53 -14.65 -20.86
N ASP A 133 -20.31 -14.37 -21.29
CA ASP A 133 -19.18 -15.27 -21.04
C ASP A 133 -18.78 -15.30 -19.56
N GLU A 134 -18.91 -14.18 -18.84
CA GLU A 134 -18.61 -14.09 -17.41
C GLU A 134 -19.61 -13.19 -16.68
N ALA A 135 -19.96 -13.59 -15.45
CA ALA A 135 -20.79 -12.80 -14.54
C ALA A 135 -20.09 -12.65 -13.19
N ILE A 136 -19.97 -11.42 -12.71
CA ILE A 136 -19.44 -11.09 -11.38
C ILE A 136 -20.49 -10.28 -10.63
N GLY A 137 -20.91 -10.78 -9.46
CA GLY A 137 -21.90 -10.11 -8.61
C GLY A 137 -21.29 -8.94 -7.84
N MET A 138 -20.16 -9.18 -7.17
CA MET A 138 -19.45 -8.19 -6.35
C MET A 138 -17.96 -8.54 -6.28
N GLU A 139 -17.09 -7.55 -6.50
CA GLU A 139 -15.64 -7.66 -6.36
C GLU A 139 -15.13 -6.56 -5.42
N VAL A 140 -14.37 -6.95 -4.41
CA VAL A 140 -13.80 -6.03 -3.41
C VAL A 140 -12.31 -6.30 -3.26
N ASN A 141 -11.52 -5.34 -3.76
CA ASN A 141 -10.06 -5.43 -3.83
C ASN A 141 -9.32 -4.55 -2.81
N GLU A 142 -10.02 -3.58 -2.19
CA GLU A 142 -9.51 -2.68 -1.15
C GLU A 142 -10.19 -2.98 0.20
N PRO A 143 -9.61 -2.62 1.36
CA PRO A 143 -10.18 -2.94 2.66
C PRO A 143 -11.65 -2.49 2.77
N ALA A 144 -12.54 -3.42 3.12
CA ALA A 144 -13.97 -3.14 3.27
C ALA A 144 -14.54 -3.78 4.53
N GLN A 145 -15.52 -3.11 5.11
CA GLN A 145 -16.32 -3.62 6.22
C GLN A 145 -17.76 -3.80 5.73
N LEU A 146 -18.18 -5.05 5.58
CA LEU A 146 -19.55 -5.41 5.21
C LEU A 146 -20.33 -5.77 6.48
N SER A 147 -21.48 -5.14 6.71
CA SER A 147 -22.34 -5.42 7.85
C SER A 147 -23.80 -5.43 7.38
N ASN A 148 -24.51 -6.54 7.58
CA ASN A 148 -25.87 -6.76 7.05
C ASN A 148 -25.99 -6.54 5.54
N VAL A 149 -24.95 -6.90 4.77
CA VAL A 149 -24.97 -6.83 3.32
C VAL A 149 -25.47 -8.15 2.74
N LYS A 150 -26.45 -8.09 1.85
CA LYS A 150 -26.92 -9.24 1.05
C LYS A 150 -26.51 -9.03 -0.40
N SER A 151 -25.92 -10.05 -1.02
CA SER A 151 -25.60 -10.06 -2.46
C SER A 151 -26.27 -11.26 -3.12
N GLU A 152 -27.12 -11.00 -4.10
CA GLU A 152 -27.79 -12.01 -4.92
C GLU A 152 -27.30 -11.89 -6.36
N LEU A 153 -26.65 -12.95 -6.87
CA LEU A 153 -26.32 -13.07 -8.28
C LEU A 153 -27.27 -14.07 -8.94
N ILE A 154 -28.02 -13.62 -9.94
CA ILE A 154 -28.86 -14.46 -10.80
C ILE A 154 -28.21 -14.48 -12.18
N ALA A 155 -27.59 -15.61 -12.53
CA ALA A 155 -26.94 -15.81 -13.82
C ALA A 155 -27.76 -16.79 -14.66
N ASP A 156 -28.08 -16.40 -15.90
CA ASP A 156 -28.85 -17.20 -16.86
C ASP A 156 -28.07 -17.31 -18.18
N ASN A 157 -27.84 -18.54 -18.66
CA ASN A 157 -27.00 -18.81 -19.82
C ASN A 157 -25.62 -18.10 -19.75
N VAL A 158 -24.88 -18.34 -18.68
CA VAL A 158 -23.53 -17.77 -18.45
C VAL A 158 -22.50 -18.89 -18.32
N ARG A 159 -21.33 -18.74 -18.95
CA ARG A 159 -20.27 -19.76 -18.91
C ARG A 159 -19.58 -19.85 -17.55
N LYS A 160 -19.34 -18.73 -16.86
CA LYS A 160 -18.72 -18.67 -15.53
C LYS A 160 -19.39 -17.59 -14.67
N ALA A 161 -19.77 -17.94 -13.43
CA ALA A 161 -20.39 -17.01 -12.49
C ALA A 161 -19.64 -16.98 -11.17
N THR A 162 -19.35 -15.77 -10.68
CA THR A 162 -18.71 -15.51 -9.38
C THR A 162 -19.61 -14.60 -8.55
N GLY A 163 -20.21 -15.14 -7.48
CA GLY A 163 -21.12 -14.36 -6.60
C GLY A 163 -20.40 -13.26 -5.82
N PHE A 164 -19.23 -13.58 -5.26
CA PHE A 164 -18.37 -12.66 -4.53
C PHE A 164 -16.90 -13.04 -4.76
N SER A 165 -16.04 -12.04 -5.02
CA SER A 165 -14.60 -12.22 -5.18
C SER A 165 -13.85 -11.21 -4.30
N THR A 166 -12.81 -11.68 -3.61
CA THR A 166 -11.90 -10.82 -2.87
C THR A 166 -10.50 -11.42 -2.83
N ASN A 167 -9.49 -10.54 -2.88
CA ASN A 167 -8.08 -10.86 -2.64
C ASN A 167 -7.72 -10.83 -1.13
N GLN A 168 -8.64 -10.43 -0.26
CA GLN A 168 -8.48 -10.41 1.19
C GLN A 168 -8.95 -11.76 1.74
N GLY A 169 -8.02 -12.57 2.25
CA GLY A 169 -8.27 -13.95 2.70
C GLY A 169 -9.63 -14.12 3.40
N LEU A 170 -10.46 -15.03 2.88
CA LEU A 170 -11.78 -15.31 3.40
C LEU A 170 -11.66 -16.37 4.50
N THR A 171 -12.01 -16.00 5.73
CA THR A 171 -12.14 -16.96 6.82
C THR A 171 -13.57 -17.46 6.83
N SER A 172 -13.77 -18.76 6.58
CA SER A 172 -15.06 -19.41 6.79
C SER A 172 -14.99 -20.28 8.04
N ILE A 173 -15.95 -20.08 8.94
CA ILE A 173 -16.16 -20.93 10.12
C ILE A 173 -17.54 -21.55 10.05
N ILE A 174 -17.68 -22.79 10.50
CA ILE A 174 -18.97 -23.43 10.72
C ILE A 174 -19.26 -23.33 12.20
N THR A 175 -20.41 -22.74 12.55
CA THR A 175 -20.85 -22.58 13.94
C THR A 175 -22.20 -23.24 14.15
N THR A 176 -22.49 -23.65 15.39
CA THR A 176 -23.77 -24.26 15.78
C THR A 176 -24.58 -23.26 16.58
N CYS A 177 -25.83 -23.02 16.17
CA CYS A 177 -26.71 -22.12 16.89
C CYS A 177 -27.10 -22.69 18.26
N SER A 178 -26.90 -21.93 19.33
CA SER A 178 -27.25 -22.33 20.70
C SER A 178 -28.76 -22.40 20.96
N ASN A 179 -29.57 -21.75 20.12
CA ASN A 179 -31.02 -21.73 20.24
C ASN A 179 -31.72 -22.85 19.45
N CYS A 180 -31.28 -23.12 18.22
CA CYS A 180 -31.95 -24.09 17.34
C CYS A 180 -31.11 -25.32 16.98
N ASN A 181 -29.89 -25.43 17.51
CA ASN A 181 -28.93 -26.53 17.30
C ASN A 181 -28.57 -26.83 15.84
N ARG A 182 -28.91 -25.94 14.89
CA ARG A 182 -28.51 -26.05 13.49
C ARG A 182 -27.16 -25.40 13.26
N THR A 183 -26.32 -26.08 12.48
CA THR A 183 -25.07 -25.51 11.99
C THR A 183 -25.34 -24.48 10.89
N PHE A 184 -24.56 -23.41 10.85
CA PHE A 184 -24.58 -22.46 9.75
C PHE A 184 -23.14 -21.98 9.44
N PRO A 185 -22.83 -21.77 8.15
CA PRO A 185 -21.54 -21.19 7.76
C PRO A 185 -21.55 -19.69 8.03
N LEU A 186 -20.42 -19.18 8.51
CA LEU A 186 -20.11 -17.76 8.60
C LEU A 186 -18.84 -17.53 7.78
N ALA A 187 -18.88 -16.55 6.88
CA ALA A 187 -17.72 -16.13 6.10
C ALA A 187 -17.42 -14.66 6.39
N CYS A 188 -16.15 -14.34 6.64
CA CYS A 188 -15.71 -12.98 6.96
C CYS A 188 -14.33 -12.70 6.36
N THR A 189 -14.13 -11.46 5.97
CA THR A 189 -12.81 -10.93 5.60
C THR A 189 -12.13 -10.42 6.86
N GLY A 190 -11.04 -11.07 7.30
CA GLY A 190 -10.38 -10.77 8.58
C GLY A 190 -10.77 -11.72 9.73
N PRO A 191 -10.56 -11.33 11.01
CA PRO A 191 -10.89 -12.17 12.16
C PRO A 191 -12.40 -12.37 12.30
N PRO A 192 -12.87 -13.56 12.72
CA PRO A 192 -14.31 -13.80 12.85
C PRO A 192 -14.96 -12.86 13.88
N PRO A 193 -16.20 -12.40 13.62
CA PRO A 193 -16.92 -11.56 14.57
C PRO A 193 -17.27 -12.36 15.82
N SER A 194 -17.29 -11.71 16.98
CA SER A 194 -17.64 -12.35 18.26
C SER A 194 -19.12 -12.73 18.37
N ARG A 195 -19.97 -12.24 17.46
CA ARG A 195 -21.41 -12.51 17.42
C ARG A 195 -21.91 -12.66 15.98
N ALA A 196 -22.89 -13.54 15.78
CA ALA A 196 -23.58 -13.69 14.49
C ALA A 196 -25.05 -14.08 14.68
N ILE A 197 -25.92 -13.60 13.77
CA ILE A 197 -27.34 -13.96 13.75
C ILE A 197 -27.50 -15.30 13.03
N CYS A 198 -28.19 -16.25 13.65
CA CYS A 198 -28.48 -17.54 13.03
C CYS A 198 -29.48 -17.35 11.86
N PRO A 199 -29.15 -17.80 10.64
CA PRO A 199 -30.05 -17.66 9.49
C PRO A 199 -31.31 -18.54 9.60
N HIS A 200 -31.34 -19.48 10.55
CA HIS A 200 -32.42 -20.44 10.71
C HIS A 200 -33.50 -20.03 11.71
N CYS A 201 -33.15 -19.20 12.69
CA CYS A 201 -34.05 -18.80 13.78
C CYS A 201 -33.92 -17.34 14.21
N GLU A 202 -33.06 -16.57 13.51
CA GLU A 202 -32.85 -15.13 13.70
C GLU A 202 -32.37 -14.72 15.11
N LYS A 203 -31.93 -15.67 15.93
CA LYS A 203 -31.32 -15.40 17.23
C LYS A 203 -29.83 -15.13 17.10
N GLU A 204 -29.34 -14.18 17.89
CA GLU A 204 -27.92 -13.87 18.03
C GLU A 204 -27.19 -15.02 18.75
N ASN A 205 -26.00 -15.36 18.26
CA ASN A 205 -25.13 -16.39 18.83
C ASN A 205 -23.76 -15.77 19.11
N ILE A 206 -23.13 -16.20 20.20
CA ILE A 206 -21.73 -15.89 20.50
C ILE A 206 -20.86 -16.85 19.68
N ILE A 207 -19.90 -16.30 18.97
CA ILE A 207 -18.94 -17.05 18.17
C ILE A 207 -17.65 -17.15 18.98
N ASP A 208 -17.40 -18.32 19.55
CA ASP A 208 -16.13 -18.63 20.21
C ASP A 208 -15.16 -19.18 19.15
N THR A 209 -14.04 -18.51 18.95
CA THR A 209 -13.05 -18.83 17.91
C THR A 209 -11.82 -19.57 18.48
N ARG A 210 -11.98 -20.27 19.62
CA ARG A 210 -10.91 -21.12 20.18
C ARG A 210 -10.55 -22.27 19.26
#